data_AF-A0A8S7XU43-F1
#
_entry.id   AF-A0A8S7XU43-F1
#
_cell.length_a   1.000
_cell.length_b   1.000
_cell.length_c   1.000
_cell.angle_alpha   90.00
_cell.angle_beta   90.00
_cell.angle_gamma   90.00
#
_symmetry.space_group_name_H-M   'P 1'
#
loop_
_entity.id
_entity.type
_entity.pdbx_description
1 polymer ?
#
loop_
_entity_poly.entity_id
_entity_poly.type
_entity_poly.pdbx_seq_one_letter_code
_entity_poly.pdbx_strand_id
1 'polypeptide(L)'
;MSKKKLILTGALLSLFALVGCKPTDEKAITLGQQAIADDMKDPTSVMFRKDKFVRTDHDDGSVTGFVCGELNAKNGFGAYVGYHSYVVELEMKPKGMFSKGVVYKILSKSLAPNDPHDLQRYKQVYRKMCNSEAVAH
;
A
#
# COMPACT_ATOMS: atom_id res chain seq x y z
N MET A 1 -38.25 -52.88 -24.41
CA MET A 1 -38.01 -51.43 -24.55
C MET A 1 -37.52 -50.86 -23.22
N SER A 2 -36.26 -50.40 -23.14
CA SER A 2 -35.86 -49.07 -22.62
C SER A 2 -34.36 -48.99 -22.29
N LYS A 3 -33.62 -48.54 -23.29
CA LYS A 3 -32.59 -47.49 -23.31
C LYS A 3 -31.51 -47.46 -22.19
N LYS A 4 -30.28 -47.76 -22.63
CA LYS A 4 -28.97 -47.39 -22.09
C LYS A 4 -28.93 -45.95 -21.55
N LYS A 5 -28.27 -45.72 -20.40
CA LYS A 5 -27.54 -44.47 -20.10
C LYS A 5 -26.28 -44.77 -19.29
N LEU A 6 -25.18 -44.90 -20.01
CA LEU A 6 -23.81 -44.78 -19.52
C LEU A 6 -23.43 -43.30 -19.67
N ILE A 7 -23.32 -42.51 -18.59
CA ILE A 7 -22.69 -41.17 -18.64
C ILE A 7 -21.92 -40.91 -17.33
N LEU A 8 -20.59 -41.02 -17.47
CA LEU A 8 -19.52 -40.22 -16.86
C LEU A 8 -19.71 -39.71 -15.41
N THR A 9 -19.24 -40.49 -14.45
CA THR A 9 -18.68 -39.96 -13.20
C THR A 9 -17.18 -39.72 -13.41
N GLY A 10 -16.79 -38.49 -13.76
CA GLY A 10 -15.38 -38.15 -13.89
C GLY A 10 -15.19 -36.69 -14.29
N ALA A 11 -14.39 -35.97 -13.51
CA ALA A 11 -13.96 -34.59 -13.69
C ALA A 11 -14.94 -33.48 -13.26
N LEU A 12 -15.14 -33.34 -11.95
CA LEU A 12 -15.60 -32.10 -11.33
C LEU A 12 -14.62 -31.64 -10.24
N LEU A 13 -13.32 -31.55 -10.54
CA LEU A 13 -12.33 -31.22 -9.50
C LEU A 13 -11.02 -30.61 -10.03
N SER A 14 -11.07 -29.51 -10.79
CA SER A 14 -9.84 -28.69 -11.01
C SER A 14 -10.10 -27.36 -11.74
N LEU A 15 -10.83 -26.44 -11.11
CA LEU A 15 -10.73 -25.01 -11.45
C LEU A 15 -10.59 -24.16 -10.19
N PHE A 16 -9.67 -24.54 -9.30
CA PHE A 16 -9.02 -23.53 -8.46
C PHE A 16 -8.02 -22.81 -9.35
N ALA A 17 -8.50 -21.79 -10.07
CA ALA A 17 -7.68 -20.86 -10.80
C ALA A 17 -6.56 -20.39 -9.86
N LEU A 18 -5.31 -20.57 -10.29
CA LEU A 18 -4.14 -20.06 -9.59
C LEU A 18 -4.23 -18.53 -9.57
N VAL A 19 -4.84 -17.96 -8.54
CA VAL A 19 -4.61 -16.56 -8.18
C VAL A 19 -3.15 -16.46 -7.78
N GLY A 20 -2.30 -16.06 -8.73
CA GLY A 20 -0.96 -15.61 -8.42
C GLY A 20 -1.07 -14.28 -7.70
N CYS A 21 -0.63 -14.23 -6.43
CA CYS A 21 -0.48 -12.97 -5.70
C CYS A 21 0.68 -12.17 -6.31
N LYS A 22 0.41 -11.41 -7.38
CA LYS A 22 1.32 -10.33 -7.80
C LYS A 22 1.30 -9.23 -6.74
N PRO A 23 2.42 -8.51 -6.51
CA PRO A 23 2.40 -7.28 -5.75
C PRO A 23 1.38 -6.30 -6.36
N THR A 24 0.33 -5.98 -5.60
CA THR A 24 -0.72 -5.05 -6.04
C THR A 24 -0.55 -3.71 -5.33
N ASP A 25 -1.03 -2.67 -6.00
CA ASP A 25 -0.95 -1.30 -5.52
C ASP A 25 -1.82 -1.13 -4.26
N GLU A 26 -2.97 -1.80 -4.16
CA GLU A 26 -3.83 -1.79 -2.97
C GLU A 26 -3.12 -2.40 -1.76
N LYS A 27 -2.35 -3.46 -1.98
CA LYS A 27 -1.58 -4.09 -0.89
C LYS A 27 -0.43 -3.18 -0.46
N ALA A 28 0.24 -2.52 -1.39
CA ALA A 28 1.25 -1.51 -1.09
C ALA A 28 0.65 -0.36 -0.27
N ILE A 29 -0.49 0.20 -0.70
CA ILE A 29 -1.21 1.28 0.00
C ILE A 29 -1.57 0.83 1.42
N THR A 30 -2.17 -0.35 1.58
CA THR A 30 -2.57 -0.88 2.91
C THR A 30 -1.36 -0.99 3.85
N LEU A 31 -0.23 -1.48 3.34
CA LEU A 31 1.00 -1.61 4.13
C LEU A 31 1.62 -0.25 4.48
N GLY A 32 1.59 0.70 3.54
CA GLY A 32 2.04 2.07 3.78
C GLY A 32 1.19 2.77 4.84
N GLN A 33 -0.13 2.67 4.72
CA GLN A 33 -1.09 3.19 5.71
C GLN A 33 -0.84 2.60 7.10
N GLN A 34 -0.68 1.29 7.21
CA GLN A 34 -0.36 0.65 8.49
C GLN A 34 0.97 1.17 9.06
N ALA A 35 2.02 1.21 8.24
CA ALA A 35 3.36 1.61 8.66
C ALA A 35 3.45 3.07 9.16
N ILE A 36 2.66 3.99 8.58
CA ILE A 36 2.60 5.38 9.04
C ILE A 36 1.61 5.57 10.18
N ALA A 37 0.51 4.80 10.23
CA ALA A 37 -0.45 4.86 11.33
C ALA A 37 0.19 4.44 12.66
N ASP A 38 1.10 3.46 12.63
CA ASP A 38 1.82 2.98 13.81
C ASP A 38 2.70 4.07 14.48
N ASP A 39 3.02 5.16 13.77
CA ASP A 39 3.72 6.32 14.34
C ASP A 39 2.79 7.33 15.02
N MET A 40 1.48 7.21 14.82
CA MET A 40 0.52 8.16 15.34
C MET A 40 0.22 7.87 16.82
N LYS A 41 -0.17 8.91 17.57
CA LYS A 41 -0.47 8.79 19.00
C LYS A 41 -1.58 7.76 19.29
N ASP A 42 -2.58 7.73 18.42
CA ASP A 42 -3.64 6.72 18.39
C ASP A 42 -3.71 6.15 16.97
N PRO A 43 -3.05 5.00 16.70
CA PRO A 43 -3.02 4.35 15.38
C PRO A 43 -4.41 3.98 14.86
N THR A 44 -5.38 3.74 15.75
CA THR A 44 -6.74 3.35 15.37
C THR A 44 -7.61 4.53 14.97
N SER A 45 -7.18 5.76 15.30
CA SER A 45 -7.90 6.98 14.95
C SER A 45 -7.64 7.48 13.52
N VAL A 46 -6.65 6.90 12.84
CA VAL A 46 -6.10 7.46 11.61
C VAL A 46 -7.10 7.34 10.46
N MET A 47 -7.37 8.47 9.82
CA MET A 47 -8.20 8.58 8.63
C MET A 47 -7.31 8.90 7.44
N PHE A 48 -7.40 8.09 6.38
CA PHE A 48 -6.63 8.29 5.17
C PHE A 48 -7.49 8.83 4.02
N ARG A 49 -6.89 9.61 3.13
CA ARG A 49 -7.51 10.05 1.88
C ARG A 49 -6.47 10.31 0.79
N LYS A 50 -6.91 10.31 -0.46
CA LYS A 50 -6.10 10.58 -1.67
C LYS A 50 -4.87 9.66 -1.79
N ASP A 51 -4.98 8.44 -1.25
CA ASP A 51 -3.89 7.48 -1.29
C ASP A 51 -3.65 6.98 -2.72
N LYS A 52 -2.37 6.85 -3.08
CA LYS A 52 -1.92 6.24 -4.32
C LYS A 52 -0.57 5.58 -4.11
N PHE A 53 -0.26 4.60 -4.95
CA PHE A 53 1.06 4.01 -5.03
C PHE A 53 1.76 4.47 -6.31
N VAL A 54 2.88 5.17 -6.18
CA VAL A 54 3.76 5.50 -7.30
C VAL A 54 4.75 4.37 -7.46
N ARG A 55 4.47 3.51 -8.44
CA ARG A 55 5.12 2.22 -8.67
C ARG A 55 6.35 2.33 -9.58
N THR A 56 7.34 1.48 -9.33
CA THR A 56 8.47 1.19 -10.22
C THR A 56 8.72 -0.31 -10.23
N ASP A 57 8.49 -0.93 -11.39
CA ASP A 57 8.77 -2.36 -11.62
C ASP A 57 10.22 -2.56 -12.04
N HIS A 58 10.81 -3.67 -11.57
CA HIS A 58 12.17 -4.08 -11.91
C HIS A 58 12.17 -5.40 -12.69
N ASP A 59 13.22 -5.64 -13.47
CA ASP A 59 13.35 -6.83 -14.32
C ASP A 59 13.38 -8.15 -13.52
N ASP A 60 13.81 -8.10 -12.26
CA ASP A 60 13.80 -9.24 -11.33
C ASP A 60 12.41 -9.55 -10.73
N GLY A 61 11.39 -8.81 -11.15
CA GLY A 61 10.01 -8.91 -10.67
C GLY A 61 9.79 -8.26 -9.30
N SER A 62 10.81 -7.61 -8.72
CA SER A 62 10.63 -6.76 -7.56
C SER A 62 9.95 -5.45 -7.95
N VAL A 63 9.32 -4.82 -6.97
CA VAL A 63 8.63 -3.53 -7.13
C VAL A 63 9.08 -2.62 -6.01
N THR A 64 9.54 -1.42 -6.35
CA THR A 64 9.74 -0.34 -5.38
C THR A 64 8.71 0.76 -5.63
N GLY A 65 8.44 1.57 -4.63
CA GLY A 65 7.60 2.73 -4.86
C GLY A 65 7.27 3.51 -3.60
N PHE A 66 6.43 4.52 -3.80
CA PHE A 66 6.02 5.46 -2.77
C PHE A 66 4.51 5.40 -2.60
N VAL A 67 4.04 5.07 -1.41
CA VAL A 67 2.67 5.31 -0.99
C VAL A 67 2.57 6.75 -0.55
N CYS A 68 1.75 7.51 -1.26
CA CYS A 68 1.51 8.92 -0.99
C CYS A 68 0.04 9.13 -0.68
N GLY A 69 -0.27 10.00 0.27
CA GLY A 69 -1.64 10.35 0.60
C GLY A 69 -1.69 11.44 1.64
N GLU A 70 -2.85 11.60 2.25
CA GLU A 70 -3.06 12.48 3.38
C GLU A 70 -3.67 11.69 4.52
N LEU A 71 -3.18 11.92 5.74
CA LEU A 71 -3.73 11.32 6.95
C LEU A 71 -4.15 12.38 7.96
N ASN A 72 -5.18 12.08 8.75
CA ASN A 72 -5.56 12.85 9.92
C ASN A 72 -5.66 11.90 11.11
N ALA A 73 -5.11 12.29 12.25
CA ALA A 73 -5.07 11.47 13.45
C ALA A 73 -5.42 12.32 14.67
N LYS A 74 -5.90 11.68 15.73
CA LYS A 74 -6.13 12.37 17.00
C LYS A 74 -4.80 12.72 17.66
N ASN A 75 -4.71 13.94 18.18
CA ASN A 75 -3.60 14.36 19.03
C ASN A 75 -3.76 13.78 20.46
N GLY A 76 -2.83 14.13 21.37
CA GLY A 76 -2.87 13.69 22.76
C GLY A 76 -4.09 14.15 23.57
N PHE A 77 -4.89 15.10 23.04
CA PHE A 77 -6.14 15.58 23.63
C PHE A 77 -7.39 14.93 22.99
N GLY A 78 -7.21 13.98 22.07
CA GLY A 78 -8.31 13.26 21.40
C GLY A 78 -8.96 14.02 20.24
N ALA A 79 -8.40 15.16 19.83
CA ALA A 79 -8.93 15.98 18.74
C ALA A 79 -8.17 15.75 17.43
N TYR A 80 -8.90 15.77 16.30
CA TYR A 80 -8.32 15.79 14.96
C TYR A 80 -7.78 17.18 14.65
N VAL A 81 -6.54 17.25 14.17
CA VAL A 81 -5.83 18.53 13.95
C VAL A 81 -5.81 18.97 12.49
N GLY A 82 -6.11 18.05 11.56
CA GLY A 82 -6.09 18.34 10.14
C GLY A 82 -5.40 17.23 9.37
N TYR A 83 -5.55 17.28 8.04
CA TYR A 83 -4.90 16.32 7.17
C TYR A 83 -3.46 16.75 6.86
N HIS A 84 -2.50 15.86 7.04
CA HIS A 84 -1.11 16.08 6.66
C HIS A 84 -0.73 15.10 5.56
N SER A 85 -0.05 15.58 4.53
CA SER A 85 0.49 14.69 3.50
C SER A 85 1.54 13.75 4.08
N TYR A 86 1.54 12.49 3.67
CA TYR A 86 2.53 11.50 4.10
C TYR A 86 3.14 10.77 2.89
N VAL A 87 4.36 10.27 3.06
CA VAL A 87 5.04 9.39 2.10
C VAL A 87 5.57 8.17 2.84
N VAL A 88 5.33 6.98 2.30
CA VAL A 88 6.00 5.74 2.73
C VAL A 88 6.65 5.09 1.52
N GLU A 89 7.96 4.90 1.59
CA GLU A 89 8.72 4.16 0.60
C GLU A 89 8.76 2.68 0.97
N LEU A 90 8.45 1.81 0.02
CA LEU A 90 8.45 0.38 0.24
C LEU A 90 9.03 -0.41 -0.95
N GLU A 91 9.50 -1.60 -0.63
CA GLU A 91 9.99 -2.59 -1.57
C GLU A 91 9.20 -3.90 -1.42
N MET A 92 8.84 -4.51 -2.54
CA MET A 92 8.09 -5.75 -2.65
C MET A 92 8.89 -6.75 -3.49
N LYS A 93 9.39 -7.82 -2.87
CA LYS A 93 10.20 -8.85 -3.53
C LYS A 93 9.45 -10.18 -3.60
N PRO A 94 9.27 -10.79 -4.79
CA PRO A 94 8.75 -12.15 -4.90
C PRO A 94 9.63 -13.15 -4.14
N LYS A 95 9.03 -14.14 -3.48
CA LYS A 95 9.77 -15.19 -2.74
C LYS A 95 10.37 -16.30 -3.65
N GLY A 96 10.33 -16.13 -4.97
CA GLY A 96 10.89 -17.08 -5.94
C GLY A 96 9.87 -18.05 -6.55
N MET A 97 10.34 -18.90 -7.48
CA MET A 97 9.51 -19.70 -8.40
C MET A 97 8.56 -20.70 -7.72
N PHE A 98 8.85 -21.12 -6.49
CA PHE A 98 8.07 -22.11 -5.74
C PHE A 98 7.19 -21.51 -4.63
N SER A 99 7.23 -20.19 -4.42
CA SER A 99 6.44 -19.52 -3.38
C SER A 99 5.61 -18.38 -3.98
N LYS A 100 4.31 -18.40 -3.74
CA LYS A 100 3.39 -17.31 -4.12
C LYS A 100 3.48 -16.09 -3.19
N GLY A 101 4.42 -16.09 -2.25
CA GLY A 101 4.55 -15.01 -1.27
C GLY A 101 5.38 -13.84 -1.80
N VAL A 102 5.10 -12.67 -1.25
CA VAL A 102 5.88 -11.45 -1.45
C VAL A 102 6.48 -11.07 -0.09
N VAL A 103 7.75 -10.67 -0.08
CA VAL A 103 8.39 -10.03 1.07
C VAL A 103 8.22 -8.53 0.90
N TYR A 104 7.73 -7.87 1.94
CA TYR A 104 7.54 -6.43 1.97
C TYR A 104 8.55 -5.81 2.92
N LYS A 105 9.14 -4.69 2.54
CA LYS A 105 10.07 -3.93 3.36
C LYS A 105 9.73 -2.45 3.29
N ILE A 106 9.53 -1.81 4.45
CA ILE A 106 9.43 -0.36 4.55
C ILE A 106 10.86 0.19 4.55
N LEU A 107 11.16 1.09 3.61
CA LEU A 107 12.48 1.70 3.45
C LEU A 107 12.55 3.03 4.18
N SER A 108 11.53 3.86 4.04
CA SER A 108 11.43 5.15 4.70
C SER A 108 9.97 5.57 4.87
N LYS A 109 9.72 6.48 5.82
CA LYS A 109 8.41 7.10 6.03
C LYS A 109 8.57 8.54 6.51
N SER A 110 7.65 9.40 6.09
CA SER A 110 7.66 10.82 6.42
C SER A 110 6.23 11.36 6.48
N LEU A 111 6.00 12.28 7.41
CA LEU A 111 4.79 13.09 7.51
C LEU A 111 5.15 14.55 7.27
N ALA A 112 4.24 15.33 6.68
CA ALA A 112 4.45 16.77 6.49
C ALA A 112 4.68 17.46 7.84
N PRO A 113 5.81 18.18 8.02
CA PRO A 113 6.10 18.89 9.26
C PRO A 113 5.28 20.17 9.36
N ASN A 114 5.11 20.67 10.60
CA ASN A 114 4.42 21.93 10.88
C ASN A 114 5.34 23.15 10.73
N ASP A 115 6.66 22.96 10.87
CA ASP A 115 7.63 24.04 10.69
C ASP A 115 7.63 24.53 9.21
N PRO A 116 7.49 25.83 8.94
CA PRO A 116 7.41 26.34 7.57
C PRO A 116 8.64 26.07 6.70
N HIS A 117 9.84 26.12 7.29
CA HIS A 117 11.09 25.88 6.56
C HIS A 117 11.19 24.41 6.17
N ASP A 118 10.92 23.51 7.12
CA ASP A 118 10.95 22.07 6.86
C ASP A 118 9.82 21.64 5.92
N LEU A 119 8.65 22.28 6.00
CA LEU A 119 7.53 22.03 5.11
C LEU A 119 7.87 22.38 3.65
N GLN A 120 8.61 23.47 3.42
CA GLN A 120 9.03 23.85 2.09
C GLN A 120 9.96 22.80 1.47
N ARG A 121 10.90 22.27 2.25
CA ARG A 121 11.78 21.17 1.82
C ARG A 121 10.97 19.89 1.57
N TYR A 122 10.04 19.57 2.47
CA TYR A 122 9.16 18.41 2.33
C TYR A 122 8.32 18.47 1.06
N LYS A 123 7.73 19.63 0.73
CA LYS A 123 6.94 19.82 -0.50
C LYS A 123 7.72 19.46 -1.78
N GLN A 124 9.01 19.81 -1.84
CA GLN A 124 9.86 19.46 -2.98
C GLN A 124 10.07 17.93 -3.09
N VAL A 125 10.31 17.27 -1.96
CA VAL A 125 10.45 15.80 -1.89
C VAL A 125 9.15 15.11 -2.27
N TYR A 126 8.03 15.54 -1.68
CA TYR A 126 6.70 15.02 -1.97
C TYR A 126 6.34 15.18 -3.44
N ARG A 127 6.61 16.35 -4.04
CA ARG A 127 6.38 16.57 -5.47
C ARG A 127 7.20 15.61 -6.33
N LYS A 128 8.47 15.41 -5.98
CA LYS A 128 9.36 14.50 -6.72
C LYS A 128 8.89 13.04 -6.65
N MET A 129 8.49 12.56 -5.47
CA MET A 129 8.10 11.16 -5.25
C MET A 129 6.67 10.86 -5.67
N CYS A 130 5.76 11.80 -5.44
CA CYS A 130 4.32 11.61 -5.57
C CYS A 130 3.73 12.29 -6.82
N ASN A 131 4.49 13.12 -7.53
CA ASN A 131 4.00 13.93 -8.65
C ASN A 131 2.75 14.76 -8.25
N SER A 132 2.79 15.39 -7.07
CA SER A 132 1.70 16.19 -6.49
C SER A 132 2.22 17.18 -5.44
N GLU A 133 1.44 18.20 -5.08
CA GLU A 133 1.80 19.12 -3.97
C GLU A 133 1.45 18.52 -2.60
N ALA A 134 2.30 18.79 -1.60
CA ALA A 134 2.01 18.47 -0.21
C ALA A 134 1.26 19.60 0.50
N VAL A 135 0.45 19.22 1.50
CA VAL A 135 -0.26 20.13 2.40
C VAL A 135 0.03 19.71 3.85
N ALA A 136 0.25 20.71 4.71
CA ALA A 136 0.21 20.57 6.16
C ALA A 136 -0.90 21.50 6.67
N HIS A 137 -1.69 21.01 7.62
CA HIS A 137 -2.84 21.73 8.17
C HIS A 137 -2.63 22.08 9.65
#